data_AF-A0A972EK86-F1
#
_entry.id   AF-A0A972EK86-F1
#
_cell.length_a   1.000
_cell.length_b   1.000
_cell.length_c   1.000
_cell.angle_alpha   90.00
_cell.angle_beta   90.00
_cell.angle_gamma   90.00
#
_symmetry.space_group_name_H-M   'P 1'
#
loop_
_entity.id
_entity.type
_entity.pdbx_description
1 polymer ?
#
loop_
_entity_poly.entity_id
_entity_poly.type
_entity_poly.pdbx_seq_one_letter_code
_entity_poly.pdbx_strand_id
1 'polypeptide(L)' 'MITNRLIDHAISKAGGRKIKDIRTVLNYTAVMLDDDVRGLAYTKRAGLLLWCNQ' A
#
# COMPACT_ATOMS: atom_id res chain seq x y z
N MET A 1 15.23 -9.35 -5.28
CA MET A 1 14.56 -9.46 -3.97
C MET A 1 13.21 -10.15 -4.13
N ILE A 2 12.78 -10.93 -3.14
CA ILE A 2 11.44 -11.54 -3.13
C ILE A 2 10.33 -10.51 -3.28
N THR A 3 10.51 -9.32 -2.70
CA THR A 3 9.58 -8.19 -2.78
C THR A 3 9.28 -7.76 -4.22
N ASN A 4 10.29 -7.69 -5.10
CA ASN A 4 10.08 -7.27 -6.48
C ASN A 4 9.19 -8.26 -7.23
N ARG A 5 9.40 -9.57 -7.04
CA ARG A 5 8.54 -10.60 -7.64
C ARG A 5 7.10 -10.52 -7.14
N LEU A 6 6.91 -10.20 -5.86
CA LEU A 6 5.58 -10.01 -5.28
C LEU A 6 4.90 -8.75 -5.83
N ILE A 7 5.65 -7.67 -6.03
CA ILE A 7 5.15 -6.44 -6.65
C ILE A 7 4.72 -6.72 -8.10
N ASP A 8 5.56 -7.36 -8.90
CA ASP A 8 5.25 -7.69 -10.30
C ASP A 8 4.00 -8.56 -10.40
N HIS A 9 3.88 -9.57 -9.53
CA HIS A 9 2.69 -10.42 -9.46
C HIS A 9 1.44 -9.64 -9.03
N ALA A 10 1.56 -8.74 -8.04
CA ALA A 10 0.46 -7.91 -7.58
C ALA A 10 0.00 -6.92 -8.67
N ILE A 11 0.93 -6.31 -9.43
CA ILE A 11 0.63 -5.42 -10.55
C ILE A 11 -0.12 -6.19 -11.65
N SER A 12 0.37 -7.38 -12.01
CA SER A 12 -0.30 -8.24 -12.98
C SER A 12 -1.72 -8.59 -12.56
N LYS A 13 -1.94 -8.87 -11.27
CA LYS A 13 -3.26 -9.20 -10.71
C LYS A 13 -4.16 -7.98 -10.47
N ALA A 14 -3.60 -6.78 -10.33
CA ALA A 14 -4.36 -5.56 -10.12
C ALA A 14 -5.28 -5.27 -11.32
N GLY A 15 -4.88 -5.68 -12.53
CA GLY A 15 -5.77 -5.72 -13.69
C GLY A 15 -6.37 -4.35 -14.06
N GLY A 16 -5.68 -3.26 -13.70
CA GLY A 16 -6.15 -1.89 -13.95
C GLY A 16 -7.08 -1.30 -12.88
N ARG A 17 -7.36 -2.03 -11.79
CA ARG A 17 -8.11 -1.51 -10.64
C ARG A 17 -7.48 -0.24 -10.10
N LYS A 18 -8.33 0.74 -9.77
CA LYS A 18 -7.89 2.03 -9.24
C LYS A 18 -7.94 2.04 -7.73
N ILE A 19 -7.09 2.89 -7.15
CA ILE A 19 -7.13 3.16 -5.72
C ILE A 19 -8.31 4.11 -5.44
N LYS A 20 -9.20 3.69 -4.55
CA LYS A 20 -10.35 4.46 -4.08
C LYS A 20 -10.00 5.35 -2.88
N ASP A 21 -9.26 4.83 -1.92
CA ASP A 21 -8.81 5.56 -0.73
C ASP A 21 -7.48 5.01 -0.20
N ILE A 22 -6.65 5.87 0.38
CA ILE A 22 -5.41 5.49 1.09
C ILE A 22 -5.39 6.22 2.43
N ARG A 23 -5.24 5.46 3.51
CA ARG A 23 -5.08 6.02 4.85
C ARG A 23 -3.81 5.51 5.50
N THR A 24 -2.92 6.44 5.81
CA THR A 24 -1.71 6.16 6.58
C THR A 24 -1.92 6.64 8.00
N VAL A 25 -1.96 5.71 8.95
CA VAL A 25 -2.09 5.97 10.38
C VAL A 25 -0.81 5.47 11.07
N LEU A 26 -0.60 5.91 12.31
CA LEU A 26 0.62 5.69 13.10
C LEU A 26 1.25 4.29 13.03
N ASN A 27 0.43 3.23 12.94
CA ASN A 27 0.91 1.84 12.96
C ASN A 27 0.57 1.04 11.68
N TYR A 28 -0.28 1.58 10.80
CA TYR A 28 -0.74 0.85 9.62
C TYR A 28 -1.06 1.79 8.47
N THR A 29 -0.78 1.31 7.26
CA THR A 29 -1.27 1.89 6.02
C THR A 29 -2.36 0.99 5.45
N ALA A 30 -3.55 1.55 5.27
CA ALA A 30 -4.69 0.91 4.64
C ALA A 30 -4.87 1.45 3.22
N VAL A 31 -5.16 0.56 2.27
CA VAL A 31 -5.47 0.89 0.87
C VAL A 31 -6.81 0.26 0.52
N MET A 32 -7.70 1.02 -0.11
CA MET A 32 -8.98 0.54 -0.63
C MET A 32 -8.98 0.69 -2.15
N LEU A 33 -9.38 -0.36 -2.85
CA LEU A 33 -9.58 -0.36 -4.31
C LEU A 33 -11.03 0.04 -4.65
N ASP A 34 -11.25 0.36 -5.92
CA ASP A 34 -12.57 0.71 -6.48
C ASP A 34 -13.61 -0.41 -6.38
N ASP A 35 -13.17 -1.67 -6.38
CA ASP A 35 -13.96 -2.88 -6.12
C ASP A 35 -14.22 -3.18 -4.63
N ASP A 36 -13.96 -2.20 -3.74
CA ASP A 36 -14.08 -2.30 -2.28
C ASP A 36 -13.17 -3.34 -1.59
N VAL A 37 -12.21 -3.92 -2.33
CA VAL A 37 -11.14 -4.75 -1.75
C VAL A 37 -10.19 -3.89 -0.91
N ARG A 38 -9.75 -4.42 0.23
CA ARG A 38 -8.93 -3.70 1.22
C ARG A 38 -7.60 -4.39 1.44
N GLY A 39 -6.53 -3.61 1.44
CA GLY A 39 -5.18 -4.02 1.82
C GLY A 39 -4.74 -3.30 3.10
N LEU A 40 -3.99 -4.00 3.96
CA LEU A 40 -3.42 -3.44 5.17
C LEU A 40 -1.94 -3.83 5.25
N ALA A 41 -1.08 -2.84 5.45
CA ALA A 41 0.34 -3.04 5.69
C ALA A 41 0.71 -2.44 7.06
N TYR A 42 1.51 -3.16 7.83
CA TYR A 42 2.04 -2.65 9.09
C TYR A 42 3.11 -1.60 8.80
N THR A 43 2.94 -0.43 9.40
CA THR A 43 3.87 0.69 9.26
C THR A 43 4.80 0.71 10.47
N LYS A 44 6.04 0.25 10.29
CA LYS A 44 7.05 0.33 11.33
C LYS A 44 7.54 1.77 11.48
N ARG A 45 7.17 2.44 12.58
CA ARG A 45 7.57 3.82 12.93
C ARG A 45 9.07 4.10 12.77
N ALA A 46 9.93 3.11 13.04
CA ALA A 46 11.39 3.27 12.96
C ALA A 46 11.92 3.48 11.51
N GLY A 47 11.15 3.12 10.48
CA GLY A 47 11.51 3.38 9.08
C GLY A 47 10.87 4.65 8.50
N LEU A 48 10.01 5.32 9.26
CA LEU A 48 9.31 6.55 8.87
C LEU A 48 10.17 7.77 9.25
N LEU A 49 11.42 7.81 8.77
CA LEU A 49 12.35 8.92 9.04
C LEU A 49 12.11 10.15 8.15
N LEU A 50 11.22 10.07 7.17
CA LEU A 50 10.87 11.19 6.30
C LEU A 50 9.34 11.28 6.14
N TRP A 51 8.73 12.17 6.91
CA TRP A 51 7.42 12.72 6.56
C TRP A 51 7.70 13.86 5.57
N CYS A 52 7.54 13.60 4.27
CA CYS A 52 7.65 14.64 3.26
C CYS A 52 6.39 15.52 3.36
N ASN A 53 6.49 16.65 4.06
CA ASN A 53 5.50 17.72 3.96
C ASN A 53 5.50 18.22 2.51
N GLN A 54 4.33 18.16 1.88
CA GLN A 54 4.06 18.80 0.60
C GLN A 54 3.78 20.29 0.83
#